data_AF-A0A1H5HMQ1-F1
#
_entry.id   AF-A0A1H5HMQ1-F1
#
_cell.length_a   1.000
_cell.length_b   1.000
_cell.length_c   1.000
_cell.angle_alpha   90.00
_cell.angle_beta   90.00
_cell.angle_gamma   90.00
#
_symmetry.space_group_name_H-M   'P 1'
#
loop_
_entity.id
_entity.type
_entity.pdbx_description
1 polymer ?
#
loop_
_entity_poly.entity_id
_entity_poly.type
_entity_poly.pdbx_seq_one_letter_code
_entity_poly.pdbx_strand_id
1 'polypeptide(L)'
;MFKQSKNTSDPHALERIQTGETDQIWCDECETDEYVLIESARRRRRNDAGVWDVDYTCMNCDNFYGHEIEIDDLNTATAHAIITVMQEPGHSARVNPD
;
A
#
# COMPACT_ATOMS: atom_id res chain seq x y z
N MET A 1 -17.39 -37.73 7.03
CA MET A 1 -16.32 -37.44 6.03
C MET A 1 -16.03 -35.96 6.07
N PHE A 2 -14.96 -35.54 6.74
CA PHE A 2 -14.51 -34.15 6.77
C PHE A 2 -13.29 -34.04 5.84
N LYS A 3 -13.43 -33.30 4.73
CA LYS A 3 -12.31 -33.04 3.81
C LYS A 3 -11.47 -31.93 4.42
N GLN A 4 -10.24 -32.25 4.83
CA GLN A 4 -9.24 -31.27 5.22
C GLN A 4 -8.87 -30.41 4.01
N SER A 5 -9.11 -29.10 4.12
CA SER A 5 -8.53 -28.11 3.21
C SER A 5 -7.01 -28.17 3.37
N LYS A 6 -6.30 -28.51 2.29
CA LYS A 6 -4.84 -28.42 2.24
C LYS A 6 -4.47 -26.94 2.28
N ASN A 7 -4.12 -26.47 3.47
CA ASN A 7 -3.47 -25.20 3.68
C ASN A 7 -2.02 -25.37 3.19
N THR A 8 -1.81 -25.24 1.88
CA THR A 8 -0.46 -25.18 1.33
C THR A 8 0.02 -23.76 1.57
N SER A 9 0.67 -23.54 2.72
CA SER A 9 1.48 -22.36 2.95
C SER A 9 2.57 -22.36 1.88
N ASP A 10 2.37 -21.55 0.84
CA ASP A 10 3.35 -21.36 -0.21
C ASP A 10 4.60 -20.72 0.39
N PRO A 11 5.76 -21.40 0.36
CA PRO A 11 6.98 -20.89 0.99
C PRO A 11 7.54 -19.64 0.30
N HIS A 12 7.03 -19.27 -0.89
CA HIS A 12 7.39 -18.02 -1.56
C HIS A 12 6.46 -16.85 -1.22
N ALA A 13 5.32 -17.08 -0.54
CA ALA A 13 4.47 -15.99 -0.06
C ALA A 13 5.22 -15.07 0.93
N LEU A 14 6.16 -15.62 1.71
CA LEU A 14 7.00 -14.86 2.64
C LEU A 14 8.24 -14.24 1.96
N GLU A 15 8.63 -14.75 0.79
CA GLU A 15 9.81 -14.31 0.05
C GLU A 15 9.49 -13.13 -0.89
N ARG A 16 8.25 -13.05 -1.41
CA ARG A 16 7.72 -11.85 -2.07
C ARG A 16 7.68 -10.63 -1.16
N ILE A 17 7.61 -10.84 0.15
CA ILE A 17 7.58 -9.76 1.15
C ILE A 17 8.98 -9.15 1.34
N GLN A 18 10.07 -9.77 0.86
CA GLN A 18 11.42 -9.45 1.33
C GLN A 18 12.47 -9.13 0.26
N THR A 19 12.18 -9.19 -1.05
CA THR A 19 13.22 -8.83 -2.03
C THR A 19 12.67 -8.36 -3.39
N GLY A 20 12.74 -7.03 -3.61
CA GLY A 20 12.72 -6.40 -4.93
C GLY A 20 11.33 -5.93 -5.40
N GLU A 21 11.22 -4.65 -5.79
CA GLU A 21 10.02 -4.00 -6.36
C GLU A 21 8.86 -3.66 -5.41
N THR A 22 9.09 -3.66 -4.09
CA THR A 22 8.05 -3.40 -3.09
C THR A 22 7.64 -1.93 -2.91
N ASP A 23 8.35 -0.93 -3.44
CA ASP A 23 7.94 0.48 -3.27
C ASP A 23 6.86 0.95 -4.26
N GLN A 24 6.39 0.05 -5.13
CA GLN A 24 5.36 0.33 -6.11
C GLN A 24 3.99 -0.19 -5.65
N ILE A 25 2.99 0.67 -5.77
CA ILE A 25 1.59 0.30 -5.58
C ILE A 25 1.19 -0.65 -6.72
N TRP A 26 0.77 -1.87 -6.39
CA TRP A 26 0.62 -2.95 -7.36
C TRP A 26 -0.43 -3.98 -6.92
N CYS A 27 -1.14 -4.61 -7.85
CA CYS A 27 -2.02 -5.73 -7.53
C CYS A 27 -1.33 -7.07 -7.84
N ASP A 28 -1.15 -7.92 -6.83
CA ASP A 28 -0.56 -9.25 -7.00
C ASP A 28 -1.40 -10.25 -7.80
N GLU A 29 -2.72 -10.00 -7.94
CA GLU A 29 -3.62 -10.92 -8.63
C GLU A 29 -3.68 -10.68 -10.13
N CYS A 30 -3.80 -9.41 -10.54
CA CYS A 30 -3.84 -9.04 -11.97
C CYS A 30 -2.51 -8.50 -12.50
N GLU A 31 -1.48 -8.43 -11.65
CA GLU A 31 -0.12 -8.01 -11.99
C GLU A 31 -0.11 -6.68 -12.77
N THR A 32 -0.83 -5.69 -12.26
CA THR A 32 -0.91 -4.34 -12.83
C THR A 32 -1.36 -3.31 -11.79
N ASP A 33 -0.99 -2.04 -12.00
CA ASP A 33 -1.44 -0.87 -11.23
C ASP A 33 -2.62 -0.11 -11.89
N GLU A 34 -3.02 -0.48 -13.12
CA GLU A 34 -4.04 0.23 -13.90
C GLU A 34 -5.41 0.35 -13.21
N TYR A 35 -5.74 -0.59 -12.33
CA TYR A 35 -7.03 -0.66 -11.64
C TYR A 35 -6.93 -0.28 -10.16
N VAL A 36 -5.79 0.28 -9.74
CA VAL A 36 -5.58 0.63 -8.34
C VAL A 36 -6.18 1.98 -8.00
N LEU A 37 -6.96 2.00 -6.93
CA LEU A 37 -7.47 3.20 -6.29
C LEU A 37 -6.81 3.35 -4.91
N ILE A 38 -6.13 4.48 -4.67
CA ILE A 38 -5.60 4.80 -3.35
C ILE A 38 -6.75 5.32 -2.48
N GLU A 39 -7.02 4.61 -1.40
CA GLU A 39 -8.09 4.92 -0.44
C GLU A 39 -7.61 5.90 0.63
N SER A 40 -6.37 5.72 1.10
CA SER A 40 -5.79 6.59 2.12
C SER A 40 -4.27 6.61 2.05
N ALA A 41 -3.68 7.74 2.41
CA ALA A 41 -2.24 7.87 2.53
C ALA A 41 -1.89 8.71 3.77
N ARG A 42 -1.06 8.15 4.66
CA ARG A 42 -0.67 8.78 5.92
C ARG A 42 0.83 8.83 6.05
N ARG A 43 1.36 10.02 6.32
CA ARG A 43 2.77 10.21 6.61
C ARG A 43 3.05 9.91 8.08
N ARG A 44 4.10 9.13 8.35
CA ARG A 44 4.60 8.86 9.69
C ARG A 44 6.12 8.96 9.74
N ARG A 45 6.68 8.95 10.95
CA ARG A 45 8.12 8.79 11.17
C ARG A 45 8.40 7.43 11.81
N ARG A 46 9.43 6.75 11.35
CA ARG A 46 9.98 5.53 11.94
C ARG A 46 11.50 5.67 11.98
N ASN A 47 12.11 5.54 13.16
CA ASN A 47 13.57 5.59 13.35
C ASN A 47 14.22 6.78 12.62
N ASP A 48 13.64 7.98 12.77
CA ASP A 48 14.04 9.23 12.11
C ASP A 48 13.88 9.28 10.57
N ALA A 49 13.53 8.17 9.92
CA ALA A 49 13.12 8.13 8.52
C ALA A 49 11.63 8.47 8.38
N GLY A 50 11.28 9.18 7.31
CA GLY A 50 9.89 9.42 6.96
C GLY A 50 9.37 8.30 6.06
N VAL A 51 8.19 7.80 6.36
CA VAL A 51 7.53 6.74 5.57
C VAL A 51 6.06 7.10 5.35
N TRP A 52 5.47 6.53 4.30
CA TRP A 52 4.06 6.62 3.97
C TRP A 52 3.39 5.28 4.21
N ASP A 53 2.33 5.25 5.02
CA ASP A 53 1.37 4.15 5.02
C ASP A 53 0.32 4.46 3.95
N VAL A 54 0.24 3.61 2.92
CA VAL A 54 -0.69 3.76 1.81
C VAL A 54 -1.62 2.56 1.75
N ASP A 55 -2.92 2.85 1.84
CA ASP A 55 -3.98 1.88 1.72
C ASP A 55 -4.60 2.01 0.32
N TYR A 56 -4.70 0.90 -0.42
CA TYR A 56 -5.24 0.92 -1.78
C TYR A 56 -6.04 -0.35 -2.12
N THR A 57 -6.96 -0.21 -3.07
CA THR A 57 -7.82 -1.29 -3.55
C THR A 57 -7.61 -1.50 -5.03
N CYS A 58 -7.44 -2.75 -5.47
CA CYS A 58 -7.55 -3.09 -6.88
C CYS A 58 -9.02 -3.27 -7.25
N MET A 59 -9.57 -2.37 -8.05
CA MET A 59 -10.98 -2.38 -8.45
C MET A 59 -11.34 -3.55 -9.38
N ASN A 60 -10.34 -4.16 -10.04
CA ASN A 60 -10.56 -5.32 -10.91
C ASN A 60 -10.65 -6.63 -10.11
N CYS A 61 -9.84 -6.77 -9.06
CA CYS A 61 -9.78 -7.98 -8.24
C CYS A 61 -10.58 -7.87 -6.94
N ASP A 62 -11.05 -6.67 -6.60
CA ASP A 62 -11.73 -6.34 -5.33
C ASP A 62 -10.87 -6.68 -4.09
N ASN A 63 -9.55 -6.52 -4.23
CA ASN A 63 -8.58 -6.82 -3.18
C ASN A 63 -8.01 -5.53 -2.59
N PHE A 64 -7.89 -5.53 -1.26
CA PHE A 64 -7.36 -4.43 -0.47
C PHE A 64 -5.94 -4.74 0.00
N TYR A 65 -5.08 -3.72 -0.08
CA TYR A 65 -3.66 -3.78 0.27
C TYR A 65 -3.28 -2.60 1.17
N GLY A 66 -2.31 -2.83 2.06
CA GLY A 66 -1.66 -1.79 2.85
C GLY A 66 -0.15 -1.89 2.66
N HIS A 67 0.48 -0.81 2.23
CA HIS A 67 1.91 -0.76 1.93
C HIS A 67 2.60 0.37 2.69
N GLU A 68 3.74 0.08 3.30
CA GLU A 68 4.66 1.08 3.82
C GLU A 68 5.69 1.42 2.74
N ILE A 69 5.83 2.69 2.38
CA ILE A 69 6.77 3.17 1.36
C ILE A 69 7.72 4.17 2.02
N GLU A 70 9.03 3.96 1.91
CA GLU A 70 10.00 4.94 2.39
C GLU A 70 9.96 6.20 1.51
N ILE A 71 10.14 7.38 2.11
CA ILE A 71 10.09 8.64 1.34
C ILE A 71 11.16 8.68 0.25
N ASP A 72 12.31 8.06 0.50
CA ASP A 72 13.44 8.05 -0.43
C ASP A 72 13.20 7.13 -1.64
N ASP A 73 12.28 6.15 -1.51
CA ASP A 73 11.91 5.20 -2.58
C ASP A 73 10.63 5.61 -3.33
N LEU A 74 10.01 6.72 -2.92
CA LEU A 74 8.77 7.20 -3.50
C LEU A 74 8.98 7.72 -4.93
N ASN A 75 8.50 6.98 -5.91
CA ASN A 75 8.53 7.43 -7.30
C ASN A 75 7.55 8.59 -7.56
N THR A 76 7.74 9.30 -8.68
CA THR A 76 6.94 10.49 -9.03
C THR A 76 5.45 10.19 -9.18
N ALA A 77 5.07 9.06 -9.79
CA ALA A 77 3.67 8.71 -10.02
C ALA A 77 2.96 8.44 -8.68
N THR A 78 3.56 7.62 -7.82
CA THR A 78 3.05 7.32 -6.48
C THR A 78 2.97 8.59 -5.63
N ALA A 79 4.00 9.44 -5.66
CA ALA A 79 3.99 10.71 -4.95
C ALA A 79 2.83 11.62 -5.38
N HIS A 80 2.58 11.74 -6.68
CA HIS A 80 1.46 12.51 -7.20
C HIS A 80 0.11 11.95 -6.73
N ALA A 81 -0.09 10.64 -6.81
CA ALA A 81 -1.33 9.99 -6.39
C ALA A 81 -1.60 10.21 -4.89
N ILE A 82 -0.57 10.06 -4.03
CA ILE A 82 -0.65 10.36 -2.60
C ILE A 82 -1.05 11.83 -2.37
N ILE A 83 -0.37 12.77 -3.02
CA ILE A 83 -0.66 14.20 -2.88
C ILE A 83 -2.10 14.51 -3.26
N THR A 84 -2.61 13.91 -4.34
CA THR A 84 -3.99 14.08 -4.79
C THR A 84 -4.99 13.62 -3.73
N VAL A 85 -4.81 12.43 -3.16
CA VAL A 85 -5.68 11.90 -2.10
C VAL A 85 -5.63 12.77 -0.84
N MET A 86 -4.44 13.27 -0.47
CA MET A 86 -4.30 14.15 0.69
C MET A 86 -4.95 15.52 0.53
N GLN A 87 -5.13 16.00 -0.70
CA GLN A 87 -5.74 17.29 -0.98
C GLN A 87 -7.27 17.25 -0.95
N GLU A 88 -7.87 16.07 -0.82
CA GLU A 88 -9.33 15.95 -0.74
C GLU A 88 -9.87 16.58 0.55
N PRO A 89 -10.81 17.54 0.46
CA PRO A 89 -11.34 18.28 1.61
C PRO A 89 -12.12 17.33 2.52
N GLY A 90 -11.44 16.84 3.56
CA GLY A 90 -11.97 15.85 4.51
C GLY A 90 -10.87 15.09 5.24
N HIS A 91 -9.67 14.96 4.64
CA HIS A 91 -8.52 14.29 5.24
C HIS A 91 -7.69 15.19 6.20
N SER A 92 -8.31 16.26 6.69
CA SER A 92 -7.68 17.32 7.48
C SER A 92 -7.03 16.74 8.73
N ALA A 93 -5.70 16.58 8.67
CA ALA A 93 -4.87 16.31 9.83
C ALA A 93 -5.21 17.35 10.90
N ARG A 94 -5.79 16.91 12.01
CA ARG A 94 -5.93 17.74 13.19
C ARG A 94 -4.52 18.03 13.71
N VAL A 95 -3.93 19.11 13.25
CA VAL A 95 -2.86 19.79 13.98
C VAL A 95 -3.52 20.34 15.24
N ASN A 96 -3.18 19.77 16.40
CA ASN A 96 -3.57 20.37 17.68
C ASN A 96 -2.91 21.76 17.75
N PRO A 97 -3.66 22.85 17.88
CA PRO A 97 -3.09 24.12 18.34
C PRO A 97 -2.81 24.00 19.85
N ASP A 98 -1.61 24.41 20.22
CA ASP A 98 -1.16 24.62 21.62
C ASP A 98 -2.00 25.71 22.30
#